data_AF-A0A8I0MC83-F1
#
_entry.id   AF-A0A8I0MC83-F1
#
_cell.length_a   1.000
_cell.length_b   1.000
_cell.length_c   1.000
_cell.angle_alpha   90.00
_cell.angle_beta   90.00
_cell.angle_gamma   90.00
#
_symmetry.space_group_name_H-M   'P 1'
#
loop_
_entity.id
_entity.type
_entity.pdbx_description
1 polymer ?
#
loop_
_entity_poly.entity_id
_entity_poly.type
_entity_poly.pdbx_seq_one_letter_code
_entity_poly.pdbx_strand_id
1 'polypeptide(L)'
;MSLPVPTLFQTLDEALFTRAQDLLDEEWLAKDADLAPVLPVVLARGVGQDWHKAGTFRHHLAGVARSLALWRQPRDVRLLGLLHSVYGNAFVDLVKFDAGSERGRLRELVGEGAEHLVYLFCTMSRTQFMQKILAGDLAEDGSMALESAGRSQRLSAYEVAAFTIVSMADAMEQWFSWQEDIYSQFPQVQNQRQQGVHWAASLWPGPMRPASRMLSQISDLGRALQHPALRAQLPLPPVFDHCSRQLSPGDEAAAVSLYWSVIQLDQPLVDLDAATAVLESAVRLNPWVGEPQMVLAQLYLSAGRADDAARAAASALQCFSGWGNAWDKRVQWDAWIAWTRILLQSAQQGSWPERLDKLNNLALKG
;
A
#
# COMPACT_ATOMS: atom_id res chain seq x y z
N MET A 1 0.62 -26.71 27.41
CA MET A 1 0.46 -26.63 25.94
C MET A 1 1.43 -25.58 25.45
N SER A 2 2.46 -25.98 24.71
CA SER A 2 3.33 -25.03 24.01
C SER A 2 2.46 -24.27 23.01
N LEU A 3 2.48 -22.94 23.07
CA LEU A 3 1.85 -22.13 22.04
C LEU A 3 2.43 -22.55 20.68
N PRO A 4 1.61 -22.72 19.62
CA PRO A 4 2.13 -23.06 18.31
C PRO A 4 3.19 -22.02 17.93
N VAL A 5 4.37 -22.49 17.52
CA VAL A 5 5.40 -21.62 16.95
C VAL A 5 4.75 -20.89 15.77
N PRO A 6 4.74 -19.54 15.74
CA PRO A 6 4.13 -18.83 14.64
C PRO A 6 4.80 -19.29 13.34
N THR A 7 3.98 -19.72 12.37
CA THR A 7 4.46 -20.11 11.06
C THR A 7 5.10 -18.89 10.41
N LEU A 8 6.30 -19.05 9.83
CA LEU A 8 6.99 -17.98 9.10
C LEU A 8 6.13 -17.41 7.97
N PHE A 9 5.26 -18.25 7.41
CA PHE A 9 4.42 -17.97 6.25
C PHE A 9 2.93 -17.95 6.64
N GLN A 10 2.21 -17.02 6.01
CA GLN A 10 0.76 -16.92 6.06
C GLN A 10 0.11 -17.94 5.12
N THR A 11 -1.16 -18.25 5.38
CA THR A 11 -1.97 -19.08 4.49
C THR A 11 -2.61 -18.21 3.41
N LEU A 12 -2.63 -18.69 2.17
CA LEU A 12 -3.30 -18.04 1.06
C LEU A 12 -4.82 -18.15 1.21
N ASP A 13 -5.50 -17.01 1.28
CA ASP A 13 -6.96 -16.92 1.15
C ASP A 13 -7.32 -16.95 -0.35
N GLU A 14 -7.84 -18.08 -0.80
CA GLU A 14 -8.23 -18.31 -2.20
C GLU A 14 -9.29 -17.30 -2.71
N ALA A 15 -10.20 -16.86 -1.85
CA ALA A 15 -11.25 -15.90 -2.23
C ALA A 15 -10.70 -14.48 -2.34
N LEU A 16 -9.72 -14.12 -1.51
CA LEU A 16 -8.98 -12.87 -1.65
C LEU A 16 -8.08 -12.89 -2.89
N PHE A 17 -7.38 -14.00 -3.14
CA PHE A 17 -6.52 -14.15 -4.30
C PHE A 17 -7.30 -14.12 -5.61
N THR A 18 -8.44 -14.81 -5.69
CA THR A 18 -9.33 -14.76 -6.86
C THR A 18 -9.74 -13.32 -7.18
N ARG A 19 -10.13 -12.53 -6.16
CA ARG A 19 -10.45 -11.10 -6.34
C ARG A 19 -9.24 -10.29 -6.81
N ALA A 20 -8.05 -10.57 -6.30
CA ALA A 20 -6.84 -9.89 -6.77
C ALA A 20 -6.57 -10.22 -8.24
N GLN A 21 -6.81 -11.46 -8.68
CA GLN A 21 -6.66 -11.85 -10.08
C GLN A 21 -7.58 -11.08 -11.03
N ASP A 22 -8.83 -10.80 -10.62
CA ASP A 22 -9.76 -9.99 -11.41
C ASP A 22 -9.22 -8.57 -11.68
N LEU A 23 -8.39 -8.05 -10.76
CA LEU A 23 -7.78 -6.72 -10.85
C LEU A 23 -6.43 -6.71 -11.60
N LEU A 24 -5.99 -7.85 -12.15
CA LEU A 24 -4.84 -7.92 -13.07
C LEU A 24 -5.21 -7.50 -14.49
N ASP A 25 -6.50 -7.48 -14.84
CA ASP A 25 -6.97 -6.90 -16.10
C ASP A 25 -6.68 -5.39 -16.11
N GLU A 26 -5.82 -4.92 -17.02
CA GLU A 26 -5.49 -3.49 -17.12
C GLU A 26 -6.72 -2.58 -17.33
N GLU A 27 -7.81 -3.13 -17.85
CA GLU A 27 -9.07 -2.43 -18.08
C GLU A 27 -10.07 -2.53 -16.92
N TRP A 28 -9.71 -3.16 -15.78
CA TRP A 28 -10.63 -3.39 -14.65
C TRP A 28 -11.35 -2.11 -14.21
N LEU A 29 -10.63 -0.98 -14.17
CA LEU A 29 -11.16 0.30 -13.73
C LEU A 29 -12.18 0.87 -14.73
N ALA A 30 -12.00 0.61 -16.03
CA ALA A 30 -12.95 1.02 -17.07
C ALA A 30 -14.19 0.11 -17.13
N LYS A 31 -14.11 -1.10 -16.56
CA LYS A 31 -15.22 -2.06 -16.44
C LYS A 31 -15.98 -1.94 -15.12
N ASP A 32 -15.44 -1.19 -14.15
CA ASP A 32 -16.06 -0.99 -12.85
C ASP A 32 -17.27 -0.06 -12.92
N ALA A 33 -18.44 -0.55 -12.50
CA ALA A 33 -19.70 0.19 -12.62
C ALA A 33 -19.73 1.52 -11.84
N ASP A 34 -18.96 1.62 -10.75
CA ASP A 34 -18.97 2.78 -9.87
C ASP A 34 -17.91 3.82 -10.28
N LEU A 35 -16.72 3.34 -10.65
CA LEU A 35 -15.56 4.20 -10.92
C LEU A 35 -15.43 4.59 -12.40
N ALA A 36 -15.81 3.71 -13.33
CA ALA A 36 -15.67 3.98 -14.77
C ALA A 36 -16.34 5.28 -15.24
N PRO A 37 -17.56 5.65 -14.78
CA PRO A 37 -18.21 6.90 -15.19
C PRO A 37 -17.41 8.18 -14.86
N VAL A 38 -16.52 8.10 -13.85
CA VAL A 38 -15.75 9.26 -13.36
C VAL A 38 -14.43 9.42 -14.10
N LEU A 39 -13.89 8.35 -14.69
CA LEU A 39 -12.58 8.35 -15.34
C LEU A 39 -12.41 9.40 -16.44
N PRO A 40 -13.35 9.61 -17.38
CA PRO A 40 -13.16 10.61 -18.43
C PRO A 40 -12.94 12.01 -17.87
N VAL A 41 -13.65 12.35 -16.78
CA VAL A 41 -13.55 13.67 -16.14
C VAL A 41 -12.21 13.82 -15.42
N VAL A 42 -11.72 12.79 -14.74
CA VAL A 42 -10.42 12.79 -14.05
C VAL A 42 -9.28 12.82 -15.06
N LEU A 43 -9.33 11.98 -16.11
CA LEU A 43 -8.30 11.89 -17.15
C LEU A 43 -8.17 13.19 -17.95
N ALA A 44 -9.28 13.88 -18.22
CA ALA A 44 -9.28 15.17 -18.91
C ALA A 44 -8.49 16.26 -18.16
N ARG A 45 -8.18 16.07 -16.87
CA ARG A 45 -7.36 17.01 -16.05
C ARG A 45 -5.85 16.76 -16.17
N GLY A 46 -5.42 15.93 -17.11
CA GLY A 46 -4.00 15.69 -17.40
C GLY A 46 -3.30 14.76 -16.40
N VAL A 47 -4.04 14.04 -15.55
CA VAL A 47 -3.46 13.17 -14.50
C VAL A 47 -2.52 12.08 -15.03
N GLY A 48 -2.66 11.70 -16.30
CA GLY A 48 -1.75 10.76 -16.97
C GLY A 48 -0.42 11.39 -17.42
N GLN A 49 -0.32 12.71 -17.41
CA GLN A 49 0.86 13.48 -17.81
C GLN A 49 1.60 14.08 -16.62
N ASP A 50 0.94 14.20 -15.46
CA ASP A 50 1.57 14.69 -14.25
C ASP A 50 2.47 13.61 -13.62
N TRP A 51 3.73 13.98 -13.39
CA TRP A 51 4.60 13.20 -12.53
C TRP A 51 4.03 13.16 -11.10
N HIS A 52 4.01 11.96 -10.53
CA HIS A 52 3.56 11.72 -9.16
C HIS A 52 4.39 10.60 -8.53
N LYS A 53 5.48 11.01 -7.88
CA LYS A 53 6.29 10.14 -7.01
C LYS A 53 6.88 8.92 -7.73
N ALA A 54 6.22 7.76 -7.66
CA ALA A 54 6.70 6.52 -8.29
C ALA A 54 6.34 6.41 -9.78
N GLY A 55 5.40 7.23 -10.26
CA GLY A 55 4.88 7.14 -11.62
C GLY A 55 4.10 8.39 -12.02
N THR A 56 2.97 8.19 -12.71
CA THR A 56 2.04 9.27 -13.04
C THR A 56 0.96 9.41 -11.98
N PHE A 57 0.30 10.56 -11.91
CA PHE A 57 -0.81 10.74 -10.97
C PHE A 57 -1.97 9.77 -11.27
N ARG A 58 -2.23 9.45 -12.55
CA ARG A 58 -3.16 8.38 -12.95
C ARG A 58 -2.79 7.03 -12.33
N HIS A 59 -1.51 6.67 -12.38
CA HIS A 59 -1.02 5.41 -11.83
C HIS A 59 -1.30 5.33 -10.33
N HIS A 60 -0.98 6.39 -9.61
CA HIS A 60 -1.22 6.53 -8.18
C HIS A 60 -2.71 6.38 -7.83
N LEU A 61 -3.59 7.12 -8.49
CA LEU A 61 -5.03 7.05 -8.26
C LEU A 61 -5.61 5.65 -8.53
N ALA A 62 -5.13 4.98 -9.60
CA ALA A 62 -5.52 3.62 -9.90
C ALA A 62 -5.03 2.61 -8.84
N GLY A 63 -3.82 2.79 -8.32
CA GLY A 63 -3.27 1.98 -7.23
C GLY A 63 -4.09 2.10 -5.94
N VAL A 64 -4.44 3.32 -5.53
CA VAL A 64 -5.31 3.54 -4.36
C VAL A 64 -6.70 2.93 -4.58
N ALA A 65 -7.31 3.16 -5.74
CA ALA A 65 -8.61 2.60 -6.09
C ALA A 65 -8.60 1.05 -6.07
N ARG A 66 -7.51 0.42 -6.52
CA ARG A 66 -7.32 -1.03 -6.51
C ARG A 66 -7.33 -1.60 -5.09
N SER A 67 -6.57 -1.00 -4.16
CA SER A 67 -6.61 -1.40 -2.75
C SER A 67 -8.03 -1.34 -2.18
N LEU A 68 -8.73 -0.22 -2.39
CA LEU A 68 -10.07 -0.03 -1.84
C LEU A 68 -11.11 -0.96 -2.46
N ALA A 69 -11.01 -1.26 -3.75
CA ALA A 69 -11.84 -2.26 -4.42
C ALA A 69 -11.59 -3.67 -3.84
N LEU A 70 -10.33 -4.04 -3.67
CA LEU A 70 -9.91 -5.34 -3.11
C LEU A 70 -10.40 -5.49 -1.66
N TRP A 71 -10.37 -4.40 -0.89
CA TRP A 71 -10.89 -4.32 0.49
C TRP A 71 -12.41 -4.22 0.58
N ARG A 72 -13.13 -4.27 -0.56
CA ARG A 72 -14.61 -4.16 -0.65
C ARG A 72 -15.15 -2.91 0.06
N GLN A 73 -14.43 -1.80 -0.05
CA GLN A 73 -14.93 -0.53 0.45
C GLN A 73 -16.19 -0.10 -0.33
N PRO A 74 -17.13 0.60 0.32
CA PRO A 74 -18.33 1.08 -0.35
C PRO A 74 -18.00 2.11 -1.43
N ARG A 75 -18.95 2.31 -2.35
CA ARG A 75 -18.83 3.16 -3.53
C ARG A 75 -18.23 4.54 -3.24
N ASP A 76 -18.74 5.23 -2.22
CA ASP A 76 -18.32 6.56 -1.82
C ASP A 76 -16.86 6.60 -1.32
N VAL A 77 -16.40 5.59 -0.57
CA VAL A 77 -15.00 5.45 -0.13
C VAL A 77 -14.08 5.12 -1.29
N ARG A 78 -14.52 4.28 -2.24
CA ARG A 78 -13.76 3.99 -3.47
C ARG A 78 -13.63 5.23 -4.35
N LEU A 79 -14.70 6.01 -4.50
CA LEU A 79 -14.70 7.30 -5.19
C LEU A 79 -13.82 8.33 -4.48
N LEU A 80 -13.86 8.36 -3.14
CA LEU A 80 -12.93 9.14 -2.33
C LEU A 80 -11.50 8.77 -2.70
N GLY A 81 -11.13 7.49 -2.71
CA GLY A 81 -9.78 7.06 -3.10
C GLY A 81 -9.36 7.48 -4.51
N LEU A 82 -10.26 7.42 -5.49
CA LEU A 82 -9.99 7.88 -6.86
C LEU A 82 -9.82 9.41 -6.95
N LEU A 83 -10.39 10.16 -6.01
CA LEU A 83 -10.50 11.62 -6.05
C LEU A 83 -9.81 12.31 -4.86
N HIS A 84 -9.06 11.61 -4.02
CA HIS A 84 -8.61 12.06 -2.70
C HIS A 84 -7.65 13.26 -2.70
N SER A 85 -7.27 13.76 -3.88
CA SER A 85 -6.33 14.85 -4.06
C SER A 85 -6.76 15.83 -5.16
N VAL A 86 -7.99 15.72 -5.68
CA VAL A 86 -8.43 16.50 -6.85
C VAL A 86 -8.62 17.98 -6.59
N TYR A 87 -8.94 18.40 -5.36
CA TYR A 87 -9.03 19.82 -4.99
C TYR A 87 -7.69 20.44 -4.58
N GLY A 88 -6.57 19.74 -4.82
CA GLY A 88 -5.28 20.05 -4.20
C GLY A 88 -5.26 19.66 -2.72
N ASN A 89 -4.06 19.50 -2.14
CA ASN A 89 -3.93 19.11 -0.74
C ASN A 89 -2.65 19.67 -0.11
N ALA A 90 -2.53 19.61 1.22
CA ALA A 90 -1.42 20.22 1.98
C ALA A 90 0.00 19.69 1.65
N PHE A 91 0.13 18.62 0.84
CA PHE A 91 1.42 18.02 0.49
C PHE A 91 1.73 18.08 -1.01
N VAL A 92 0.73 18.37 -1.86
CA VAL A 92 0.85 18.38 -3.32
C VAL A 92 -0.05 19.48 -3.89
N ASP A 93 0.56 20.49 -4.51
CA ASP A 93 -0.13 21.61 -5.18
C ASP A 93 -0.54 21.22 -6.62
N LEU A 94 -1.20 20.06 -6.77
CA LEU A 94 -1.81 19.60 -8.03
C LEU A 94 -3.32 19.82 -7.94
N VAL A 95 -3.74 21.09 -7.87
CA VAL A 95 -5.16 21.43 -7.92
C VAL A 95 -5.71 21.02 -9.29
N LYS A 96 -6.56 19.98 -9.31
CA LYS A 96 -7.23 19.52 -10.53
C LYS A 96 -8.64 20.08 -10.65
N PHE A 97 -9.25 20.47 -9.55
CA PHE A 97 -10.56 21.13 -9.48
C PHE A 97 -10.47 22.31 -8.51
N ASP A 98 -11.08 23.43 -8.87
CA ASP A 98 -11.22 24.55 -7.94
C ASP A 98 -12.37 24.28 -6.96
N ALA A 99 -12.04 24.10 -5.68
CA ALA A 99 -13.03 23.87 -4.62
C ALA A 99 -13.99 25.05 -4.42
N GLY A 100 -13.65 26.26 -4.90
CA GLY A 100 -14.53 27.42 -4.84
C GLY A 100 -15.64 27.44 -5.88
N SER A 101 -15.44 26.78 -7.03
CA SER A 101 -16.34 26.90 -8.18
C SER A 101 -16.82 25.57 -8.78
N GLU A 102 -16.11 24.46 -8.56
CA GLU A 102 -16.37 23.20 -9.27
C GLU A 102 -17.03 22.09 -8.43
N ARG A 103 -17.31 22.35 -7.15
CA ARG A 103 -17.92 21.36 -6.24
C ARG A 103 -19.28 20.85 -6.72
N GLY A 104 -20.13 21.73 -7.22
CA GLY A 104 -21.45 21.35 -7.74
C GLY A 104 -21.37 20.35 -8.88
N ARG A 105 -20.44 20.58 -9.82
CA ARG A 105 -20.21 19.68 -10.96
C ARG A 105 -19.68 18.32 -10.51
N LEU A 106 -18.75 18.27 -9.55
CA LEU A 106 -18.29 16.99 -9.02
C LEU A 106 -19.42 16.26 -8.29
N ARG A 107 -20.21 16.98 -7.49
CA ARG A 107 -21.37 16.44 -6.77
C ARG A 107 -22.40 15.80 -7.69
N GLU A 108 -22.73 16.43 -8.80
CA GLU A 108 -23.65 15.87 -9.81
C GLU A 108 -23.12 14.54 -10.38
N LEU A 109 -21.80 14.42 -10.53
CA LEU A 109 -21.16 13.22 -11.08
C LEU A 109 -21.06 12.07 -10.07
N VAL A 110 -20.68 12.35 -8.82
CA VAL A 110 -20.33 11.30 -7.85
C VAL A 110 -21.38 11.10 -6.74
N GLY A 111 -22.31 12.05 -6.61
CA GLY A 111 -23.29 12.12 -5.53
C GLY A 111 -22.80 12.95 -4.33
N GLU A 112 -23.76 13.42 -3.53
CA GLU A 112 -23.50 14.31 -2.37
C GLU A 112 -22.57 13.69 -1.33
N GLY A 113 -22.81 12.44 -0.92
CA GLY A 113 -22.00 11.76 0.09
C GLY A 113 -20.54 11.62 -0.33
N ALA A 114 -20.29 11.15 -1.55
CA ALA A 114 -18.93 10.97 -2.07
C ALA A 114 -18.21 12.31 -2.25
N GLU A 115 -18.89 13.33 -2.78
CA GLU A 115 -18.29 14.66 -2.94
C GLU A 115 -17.96 15.30 -1.59
N HIS A 116 -18.82 15.13 -0.59
CA HIS A 116 -18.57 15.59 0.77
C HIS A 116 -17.31 14.97 1.37
N LEU A 117 -17.14 13.64 1.27
CA LEU A 117 -15.92 12.96 1.71
C LEU A 117 -14.67 13.49 0.99
N VAL A 118 -14.73 13.64 -0.34
CA VAL A 118 -13.62 14.15 -1.16
C VAL A 118 -13.23 15.55 -0.73
N TYR A 119 -14.22 16.44 -0.59
CA TYR A 119 -13.99 17.82 -0.18
C TYR A 119 -13.35 17.89 1.21
N LEU A 120 -13.89 17.15 2.18
CA LEU A 120 -13.35 17.13 3.54
C LEU A 120 -11.93 16.59 3.55
N PHE A 121 -11.66 15.46 2.88
CA PHE A 121 -10.33 14.86 2.87
C PHE A 121 -9.28 15.78 2.22
N CYS A 122 -9.65 16.54 1.19
CA CYS A 122 -8.75 17.48 0.53
C CYS A 122 -8.48 18.75 1.37
N THR A 123 -9.47 19.21 2.15
CA THR A 123 -9.42 20.52 2.81
C THR A 123 -9.08 20.46 4.30
N MET A 124 -9.30 19.32 4.96
CA MET A 124 -8.94 19.13 6.36
C MET A 124 -7.42 19.09 6.55
N SER A 125 -6.97 19.36 7.79
CA SER A 125 -5.56 19.17 8.15
C SER A 125 -5.23 17.69 8.25
N ARG A 126 -4.69 17.10 7.17
CA ARG A 126 -4.22 15.70 7.16
C ARG A 126 -3.15 15.44 8.21
N THR A 127 -2.26 16.41 8.45
CA THR A 127 -1.23 16.32 9.51
C THR A 127 -1.88 16.12 10.87
N GLN A 128 -2.86 16.97 11.22
CA GLN A 128 -3.53 16.88 12.52
C GLN A 128 -4.38 15.62 12.62
N PHE A 129 -5.09 15.24 11.56
CA PHE A 129 -5.82 13.98 11.50
C PHE A 129 -4.90 12.80 11.82
N MET A 130 -3.76 12.70 11.14
CA MET A 130 -2.77 11.64 11.36
C MET A 130 -2.18 11.68 12.79
N GLN A 131 -1.89 12.87 13.32
CA GLN A 131 -1.41 13.00 14.71
C GLN A 131 -2.44 12.50 15.72
N LYS A 132 -3.72 12.89 15.58
CA LYS A 132 -4.78 12.51 16.50
C LYS A 132 -5.13 11.04 16.40
N ILE A 133 -5.30 10.49 15.19
CA ILE A 133 -5.65 9.07 15.01
C ILE A 133 -4.56 8.15 15.55
N LEU A 134 -3.28 8.47 15.31
CA LEU A 134 -2.15 7.69 15.82
C LEU A 134 -1.98 7.83 17.34
N ALA A 135 -2.40 8.95 17.93
CA ALA A 135 -2.42 9.14 19.38
C ALA A 135 -3.65 8.50 20.06
N GLY A 136 -4.61 7.96 19.29
CA GLY A 136 -5.88 7.47 19.82
C GLY A 136 -6.80 8.59 20.35
N ASP A 137 -6.60 9.82 19.90
CA ASP A 137 -7.36 11.01 20.30
C ASP A 137 -8.69 11.07 19.51
N LEU A 138 -9.60 10.19 19.94
CA LEU A 138 -10.94 9.95 19.42
C LEU A 138 -11.94 10.06 20.57
N ALA A 139 -13.12 10.57 20.28
CA ALA A 139 -14.24 10.48 21.22
C ALA A 139 -14.80 9.05 21.28
N GLU A 140 -15.55 8.74 22.34
CA GLU A 140 -16.17 7.41 22.53
C GLU A 140 -17.13 7.02 21.40
N ASP A 141 -17.79 8.00 20.78
CA ASP A 141 -18.64 7.81 19.61
C ASP A 141 -17.86 7.64 18.30
N GLY A 142 -16.52 7.63 18.35
CA GLY A 142 -15.61 7.54 17.19
C GLY A 142 -15.39 8.86 16.45
N SER A 143 -15.99 9.97 16.88
CA SER A 143 -15.80 11.27 16.25
C SER A 143 -14.46 11.91 16.61
N MET A 144 -13.98 12.81 15.75
CA MET A 144 -12.70 13.51 15.93
C MET A 144 -12.85 15.00 15.64
N ALA A 145 -12.40 15.84 16.56
CA ALA A 145 -12.31 17.28 16.33
C ALA A 145 -10.96 17.64 15.68
N LEU A 146 -11.02 18.40 14.59
CA LEU A 146 -9.87 18.98 13.90
C LEU A 146 -9.96 20.50 13.98
N GLU A 147 -8.82 21.14 14.23
CA GLU A 147 -8.65 22.59 14.25
C GLU A 147 -7.66 22.98 13.14
N SER A 148 -8.14 23.71 12.13
CA SER A 148 -7.31 24.19 11.02
C SER A 148 -7.60 25.64 10.71
N ALA A 149 -6.57 26.50 10.73
CA ALA A 149 -6.68 27.92 10.40
C ALA A 149 -7.82 28.66 11.13
N GLY A 150 -8.06 28.35 12.40
CA GLY A 150 -9.12 28.96 13.22
C GLY A 150 -10.53 28.44 12.97
N ARG A 151 -10.68 27.37 12.17
CA ARG A 151 -11.95 26.66 11.97
C ARG A 151 -11.90 25.31 12.69
N SER A 152 -12.88 25.10 13.56
CA SER A 152 -13.15 23.82 14.19
C SER A 152 -14.06 22.99 13.27
N GLN A 153 -13.66 21.75 13.00
CA GLN A 153 -14.42 20.78 12.23
C GLN A 153 -14.49 19.47 13.01
N ARG A 154 -15.69 18.93 13.21
CA ARG A 154 -15.88 17.60 13.79
C ARG A 154 -16.14 16.58 12.68
N LEU A 155 -15.29 15.57 12.60
CA LEU A 155 -15.49 14.38 11.77
C LEU A 155 -16.34 13.36 12.54
N SER A 156 -17.31 12.76 11.87
CA SER A 156 -18.07 11.60 12.31
C SER A 156 -17.21 10.33 12.34
N ALA A 157 -17.68 9.28 13.04
CA ALA A 157 -17.03 7.98 13.04
C ALA A 157 -16.84 7.40 11.63
N TYR A 158 -17.83 7.60 10.75
CA TYR A 158 -17.74 7.14 9.36
C TYR A 158 -16.63 7.85 8.60
N GLU A 159 -16.55 9.19 8.70
CA GLU A 159 -15.48 9.97 8.05
C GLU A 159 -14.11 9.60 8.60
N VAL A 160 -13.97 9.42 9.93
CA VAL A 160 -12.72 8.97 10.54
C VAL A 160 -12.32 7.59 10.01
N ALA A 161 -13.24 6.63 9.94
CA ALA A 161 -12.97 5.30 9.42
C ALA A 161 -12.57 5.35 7.93
N ALA A 162 -13.34 6.06 7.10
CA ALA A 162 -13.07 6.23 5.67
C ALA A 162 -11.70 6.87 5.42
N PHE A 163 -11.39 7.95 6.14
CA PHE A 163 -10.14 8.68 5.97
C PHE A 163 -8.94 7.88 6.48
N THR A 164 -9.12 7.09 7.54
CA THR A 164 -8.08 6.16 8.01
C THR A 164 -7.79 5.10 6.96
N ILE A 165 -8.81 4.44 6.41
CA ILE A 165 -8.66 3.40 5.37
C ILE A 165 -8.04 3.97 4.09
N VAL A 166 -8.50 5.12 3.61
CA VAL A 166 -7.92 5.76 2.43
C VAL A 166 -6.48 6.21 2.68
N SER A 167 -6.15 6.71 3.88
CA SER A 167 -4.77 7.04 4.24
C SER A 167 -3.86 5.82 4.29
N MET A 168 -4.37 4.65 4.71
CA MET A 168 -3.61 3.39 4.65
C MET A 168 -3.30 3.01 3.20
N ALA A 169 -4.29 3.07 2.30
CA ALA A 169 -4.11 2.75 0.88
C ALA A 169 -3.18 3.76 0.17
N ASP A 170 -3.39 5.05 0.40
CA ASP A 170 -2.58 6.16 -0.12
C ASP A 170 -1.12 6.01 0.30
N ALA A 171 -0.87 5.82 1.61
CA ALA A 171 0.47 5.68 2.13
C ALA A 171 1.17 4.42 1.59
N MET A 172 0.47 3.28 1.55
CA MET A 172 1.00 2.06 0.96
C MET A 172 1.33 2.25 -0.51
N GLU A 173 0.49 2.91 -1.31
CA GLU A 173 0.70 3.07 -2.74
C GLU A 173 1.95 3.91 -3.04
N GLN A 174 2.19 4.98 -2.28
CA GLN A 174 3.12 6.01 -2.74
C GLN A 174 4.47 6.07 -2.04
N TRP A 175 4.64 5.58 -0.80
CA TRP A 175 5.84 5.86 -0.01
C TRP A 175 7.04 4.98 -0.38
N PHE A 176 8.19 5.60 -0.66
CA PHE A 176 9.48 4.93 -0.85
C PHE A 176 10.66 5.93 -0.78
N SER A 177 11.87 5.42 -0.57
CA SER A 177 13.16 6.10 -0.74
C SER A 177 13.15 7.58 -0.33
N TRP A 178 13.33 8.50 -1.27
CA TRP A 178 13.50 9.94 -1.03
C TRP A 178 12.32 10.59 -0.28
N GLN A 179 11.10 10.02 -0.35
CA GLN A 179 9.97 10.54 0.43
C GLN A 179 10.17 10.32 1.92
N GLU A 180 10.88 9.26 2.31
CA GLU A 180 11.22 9.01 3.70
C GLU A 180 12.16 10.10 4.24
N ASP A 181 13.11 10.55 3.43
CA ASP A 181 14.07 11.60 3.78
C ASP A 181 13.42 12.99 3.85
N ILE A 182 12.65 13.37 2.81
CA ILE A 182 11.98 14.68 2.74
C ILE A 182 10.93 14.82 3.85
N TYR A 183 10.12 13.79 4.06
CA TYR A 183 9.08 13.80 5.08
C TYR A 183 9.53 13.12 6.36
N SER A 184 10.84 13.03 6.63
CA SER A 184 11.34 12.32 7.81
C SER A 184 10.71 12.92 9.08
N GLN A 185 10.15 12.03 9.92
CA GLN A 185 9.32 12.33 11.10
C GLN A 185 7.82 12.59 10.87
N PHE A 186 7.31 12.50 9.64
CA PHE A 186 5.85 12.50 9.40
C PHE A 186 5.12 11.55 10.38
N PRO A 187 4.01 12.00 11.03
CA PRO A 187 3.28 13.24 10.77
C PRO A 187 3.83 14.49 11.48
N GLN A 188 4.89 14.40 12.28
CA GLN A 188 5.57 15.55 12.88
C GLN A 188 6.47 16.24 11.86
N VAL A 189 5.87 16.93 10.88
CA VAL A 189 6.61 17.62 9.82
C VAL A 189 7.30 18.87 10.38
N GLN A 190 8.63 18.92 10.31
CA GLN A 190 9.42 20.09 10.68
C GLN A 190 9.51 21.07 9.51
N ASN A 191 8.58 22.03 9.45
CA ASN A 191 8.54 23.06 8.38
C ASN A 191 9.72 24.06 8.42
N GLN A 192 10.64 23.92 9.37
CA GLN A 192 11.80 24.81 9.55
C GLN A 192 13.08 24.33 8.85
N ARG A 193 13.09 23.14 8.26
CA ARG A 193 14.28 22.66 7.52
C ARG A 193 14.46 23.46 6.23
N GLN A 194 15.61 24.13 6.09
CA GLN A 194 15.95 24.85 4.87
C GLN A 194 16.20 23.86 3.72
N GLN A 195 15.35 23.89 2.70
CA GLN A 195 15.38 22.90 1.62
C GLN A 195 16.59 23.05 0.67
N GLY A 196 17.12 24.27 0.52
CA GLY A 196 18.19 24.57 -0.45
C GLY A 196 19.49 23.78 -0.24
N VAL A 197 19.80 23.38 0.99
CA VAL A 197 21.00 22.57 1.32
C VAL A 197 20.77 21.06 1.29
N HIS A 198 19.51 20.61 1.14
CA HIS A 198 19.12 19.20 1.23
C HIS A 198 18.53 18.65 -0.07
N TRP A 199 18.71 19.35 -1.19
CA TRP A 199 18.06 18.95 -2.44
C TRP A 199 18.49 17.56 -2.93
N ALA A 200 19.71 17.13 -2.61
CA ALA A 200 20.19 15.78 -2.90
C ALA A 200 19.34 14.67 -2.24
N ALA A 201 18.63 14.97 -1.14
CA ALA A 201 17.72 14.01 -0.49
C ALA A 201 16.47 13.70 -1.34
N SER A 202 16.18 14.48 -2.39
CA SER A 202 15.05 14.27 -3.29
C SER A 202 15.42 13.63 -4.62
N LEU A 203 16.66 13.14 -4.78
CA LEU A 203 17.11 12.60 -6.06
C LEU A 203 16.15 11.49 -6.53
N TRP A 204 15.60 11.71 -7.73
CA TRP A 204 14.62 10.82 -8.35
C TRP A 204 15.24 10.16 -9.61
N PRO A 205 14.99 8.86 -9.85
CA PRO A 205 14.19 7.93 -9.04
C PRO A 205 14.89 7.46 -7.76
N GLY A 206 16.17 7.80 -7.59
CA GLY A 206 16.99 7.36 -6.45
C GLY A 206 17.14 5.84 -6.42
N PRO A 207 17.54 5.25 -5.28
CA PRO A 207 17.69 3.81 -5.15
C PRO A 207 16.35 3.05 -5.14
N MET A 208 15.22 3.76 -5.00
CA MET A 208 13.88 3.17 -4.87
C MET A 208 13.74 2.14 -3.73
N ARG A 209 14.55 2.28 -2.68
CA ARG A 209 14.45 1.44 -1.47
C ARG A 209 13.02 1.52 -0.90
N PRO A 210 12.41 0.38 -0.51
CA PRO A 210 11.12 0.41 0.18
C PRO A 210 11.14 1.27 1.45
N ALA A 211 9.97 1.78 1.84
CA ALA A 211 9.84 2.55 3.07
C ALA A 211 10.16 1.69 4.29
N SER A 212 10.86 2.27 5.27
CA SER A 212 11.39 1.61 6.47
C SER A 212 10.69 1.95 7.78
N ARG A 213 9.66 2.80 7.71
CA ARG A 213 8.85 3.23 8.87
C ARG A 213 7.37 3.42 8.57
N MET A 214 6.96 3.20 7.31
CA MET A 214 5.59 3.51 6.92
C MET A 214 4.61 2.40 7.23
N LEU A 215 5.00 1.14 7.08
CA LEU A 215 4.12 0.03 7.37
C LEU A 215 3.80 -0.07 8.86
N SER A 216 4.72 0.27 9.75
CA SER A 216 4.47 0.34 11.18
C SER A 216 3.39 1.38 11.48
N GLN A 217 3.49 2.58 10.88
CA GLN A 217 2.47 3.62 11.03
C GLN A 217 1.13 3.21 10.40
N ILE A 218 1.13 2.56 9.23
CA ILE A 218 -0.09 2.04 8.60
C ILE A 218 -0.72 0.93 9.47
N SER A 219 0.10 0.13 10.17
CA SER A 219 -0.40 -0.87 11.12
C SER A 219 -1.04 -0.24 12.36
N ASP A 220 -0.54 0.92 12.81
CA ASP A 220 -1.15 1.70 13.88
C ASP A 220 -2.48 2.34 13.45
N LEU A 221 -2.58 2.81 12.19
CA LEU A 221 -3.86 3.21 11.60
C LEU A 221 -4.86 2.04 11.58
N GLY A 222 -4.40 0.86 11.17
CA GLY A 222 -5.19 -0.36 11.27
C GLY A 222 -5.66 -0.62 12.70
N ARG A 223 -4.76 -0.54 13.68
CA ARG A 223 -5.12 -0.70 15.09
C ARG A 223 -6.19 0.29 15.53
N ALA A 224 -6.13 1.56 15.09
CA ALA A 224 -7.14 2.56 15.42
C ALA A 224 -8.54 2.17 14.89
N LEU A 225 -8.63 1.52 13.72
CA LEU A 225 -9.89 0.99 13.18
C LEU A 225 -10.53 -0.10 14.04
N GLN A 226 -9.81 -0.71 15.00
CA GLN A 226 -10.40 -1.66 15.95
C GLN A 226 -11.26 -0.98 17.02
N HIS A 227 -11.24 0.36 17.12
CA HIS A 227 -12.16 1.09 17.98
C HIS A 227 -13.62 0.70 17.65
N PRO A 228 -14.47 0.34 18.63
CA PRO A 228 -15.80 -0.23 18.36
C PRO A 228 -16.66 0.65 17.45
N ALA A 229 -16.65 1.96 17.67
CA ALA A 229 -17.43 2.91 16.86
C ALA A 229 -16.92 3.04 15.42
N LEU A 230 -15.62 2.82 15.16
CA LEU A 230 -15.04 2.87 13.81
C LEU A 230 -15.20 1.53 13.08
N ARG A 231 -14.93 0.42 13.78
CA ARG A 231 -15.08 -0.95 13.27
C ARG A 231 -16.50 -1.24 12.76
N ALA A 232 -17.51 -0.62 13.37
CA ALA A 232 -18.90 -0.77 12.96
C ALA A 232 -19.25 -0.04 11.66
N GLN A 233 -18.39 0.85 11.15
CA GLN A 233 -18.71 1.70 10.00
C GLN A 233 -18.40 1.06 8.64
N LEU A 234 -17.24 0.41 8.53
CA LEU A 234 -16.68 -0.01 7.24
C LEU A 234 -16.00 -1.39 7.35
N PRO A 235 -15.96 -2.18 6.26
CA PRO A 235 -15.17 -3.39 6.20
C PRO A 235 -13.70 -3.10 6.54
N LEU A 236 -13.10 -3.91 7.42
CA LEU A 236 -11.69 -3.75 7.76
C LEU A 236 -10.80 -4.24 6.60
N PRO A 237 -9.72 -3.50 6.25
CA PRO A 237 -8.69 -4.00 5.36
C PRO A 237 -8.15 -5.37 5.82
N PRO A 238 -7.92 -6.34 4.92
CA PRO A 238 -7.43 -7.68 5.26
C PRO A 238 -5.92 -7.72 5.58
N VAL A 239 -5.29 -6.57 5.83
CA VAL A 239 -3.86 -6.44 6.14
C VAL A 239 -3.63 -6.43 7.64
N PHE A 240 -2.44 -6.82 8.09
CA PHE A 240 -2.11 -6.91 9.53
C PHE A 240 -3.11 -7.74 10.34
N ASP A 241 -3.52 -8.89 9.79
CA ASP A 241 -4.55 -9.77 10.36
C ASP A 241 -5.84 -9.00 10.68
N HIS A 242 -6.48 -8.49 9.62
CA HIS A 242 -7.69 -7.66 9.71
C HIS A 242 -7.51 -6.46 10.65
N CYS A 243 -6.39 -5.77 10.51
CA CYS A 243 -6.02 -4.60 11.30
C CYS A 243 -5.88 -4.87 12.80
N SER A 244 -5.65 -6.12 13.22
CA SER A 244 -5.56 -6.51 14.64
C SER A 244 -4.12 -6.67 15.13
N ARG A 245 -3.13 -6.63 14.24
CA ARG A 245 -1.70 -6.70 14.55
C ARG A 245 -1.02 -5.39 14.23
N GLN A 246 0.09 -5.15 14.92
CA GLN A 246 0.96 -4.01 14.69
C GLN A 246 2.34 -4.51 14.31
N LEU A 247 3.03 -3.75 13.47
CA LEU A 247 4.43 -3.92 13.12
C LEU A 247 5.22 -2.89 13.91
N SER A 248 6.27 -3.31 14.62
CA SER A 248 7.09 -2.33 15.35
C SER A 248 7.97 -1.55 14.36
N PRO A 249 8.27 -0.26 14.61
CA PRO A 249 9.17 0.50 13.77
C PRO A 249 10.59 -0.11 13.68
N GLY A 250 11.04 -0.76 14.76
CA GLY A 250 12.34 -1.46 14.79
C GLY A 250 12.35 -2.70 13.89
N ASP A 251 11.28 -3.50 13.93
CA ASP A 251 11.15 -4.68 13.08
C ASP A 251 11.01 -4.30 11.60
N GLU A 252 10.23 -3.25 11.29
CA GLU A 252 10.15 -2.74 9.91
C GLU A 252 11.54 -2.32 9.40
N ALA A 253 12.24 -1.44 10.12
CA ALA A 253 13.54 -0.93 9.71
C ALA A 253 14.58 -2.05 9.53
N ALA A 254 14.58 -3.03 10.44
CA ALA A 254 15.46 -4.20 10.35
C ALA A 254 15.09 -5.07 9.14
N ALA A 255 13.80 -5.37 8.93
CA ALA A 255 13.33 -6.15 7.79
C ALA A 255 13.70 -5.50 6.45
N VAL A 256 13.54 -4.18 6.33
CA VAL A 256 13.93 -3.44 5.12
C VAL A 256 15.42 -3.54 4.87
N SER A 257 16.23 -3.37 5.90
CA SER A 257 17.70 -3.42 5.77
C SER A 257 18.18 -4.80 5.33
N LEU A 258 17.58 -5.86 5.87
CA LEU A 258 17.89 -7.24 5.50
C LEU A 258 17.43 -7.57 4.08
N TYR A 259 16.20 -7.21 3.72
CA TYR A 259 15.70 -7.36 2.35
C TYR A 259 16.59 -6.61 1.36
N TRP A 260 16.92 -5.36 1.68
CA TRP A 260 17.67 -4.48 0.79
C TRP A 260 19.10 -4.97 0.56
N SER A 261 19.76 -5.55 1.56
CA SER A 261 21.10 -6.10 1.39
C SER A 261 21.12 -7.26 0.39
N VAL A 262 20.09 -8.10 0.38
CA VAL A 262 19.97 -9.20 -0.61
C VAL A 262 19.71 -8.62 -2.01
N ILE A 263 18.83 -7.62 -2.10
CA ILE A 263 18.51 -6.96 -3.36
C ILE A 263 19.70 -6.22 -3.98
N GLN A 264 20.57 -5.63 -3.15
CA GLN A 264 21.79 -4.96 -3.60
C GLN A 264 22.94 -5.95 -3.90
N LEU A 265 22.69 -7.26 -3.74
CA LEU A 265 23.70 -8.31 -3.89
C LEU A 265 24.85 -8.18 -2.87
N ASP A 266 24.56 -7.63 -1.69
CA ASP A 266 25.50 -7.51 -0.55
C ASP A 266 25.60 -8.82 0.26
N GLN A 267 25.00 -9.91 -0.25
CA GLN A 267 25.07 -11.26 0.31
C GLN A 267 25.68 -12.23 -0.70
N PRO A 268 26.42 -13.27 -0.27
CA PRO A 268 26.83 -14.35 -1.16
C PRO A 268 25.62 -15.02 -1.83
N LEU A 269 25.72 -15.29 -3.13
CA LEU A 269 24.67 -15.92 -3.94
C LEU A 269 25.13 -17.18 -4.69
N VAL A 270 26.39 -17.58 -4.52
CA VAL A 270 26.89 -18.87 -5.03
C VAL A 270 26.49 -19.99 -4.08
N ASP A 271 26.68 -19.75 -2.78
CA ASP A 271 26.10 -20.52 -1.69
C ASP A 271 24.94 -19.70 -1.11
N LEU A 272 23.72 -20.24 -1.23
CA LEU A 272 22.49 -19.51 -0.95
C LEU A 272 22.15 -19.45 0.55
N ASP A 273 22.87 -20.17 1.41
CA ASP A 273 22.52 -20.29 2.83
C ASP A 273 22.46 -18.93 3.54
N ALA A 274 23.44 -18.06 3.29
CA ALA A 274 23.50 -16.73 3.89
C ALA A 274 22.33 -15.83 3.41
N ALA A 275 22.12 -15.73 2.10
CA ALA A 275 21.03 -14.94 1.53
C ALA A 275 19.65 -15.46 1.96
N THR A 276 19.49 -16.79 2.05
CA THR A 276 18.27 -17.45 2.54
C THR A 276 18.00 -17.08 4.00
N ALA A 277 18.99 -17.21 4.89
CA ALA A 277 18.84 -16.89 6.31
C ALA A 277 18.55 -15.39 6.55
N VAL A 278 19.13 -14.50 5.73
CA VAL A 278 18.86 -13.06 5.77
C VAL A 278 17.40 -12.77 5.39
N LEU A 279 16.88 -13.38 4.32
CA LEU A 279 15.48 -13.21 3.92
C LEU A 279 14.51 -13.87 4.90
N GLU A 280 14.81 -15.05 5.45
CA GLU A 280 14.00 -15.69 6.49
C GLU A 280 13.88 -14.77 7.73
N SER A 281 14.98 -14.10 8.10
CA SER A 281 14.98 -13.09 9.16
C SER A 281 14.13 -11.87 8.79
N ALA A 282 14.25 -11.36 7.55
CA ALA A 282 13.44 -10.24 7.06
C ALA A 282 11.93 -10.56 7.10
N VAL A 283 11.53 -11.74 6.65
CA VAL A 283 10.13 -12.21 6.66
C VAL A 283 9.61 -12.38 8.09
N ARG A 284 10.44 -12.89 9.00
CA ARG A 284 10.04 -13.05 10.41
C ARG A 284 9.75 -11.72 11.10
N LEU A 285 10.54 -10.70 10.78
CA LEU A 285 10.40 -9.35 11.33
C LEU A 285 9.22 -8.61 10.68
N ASN A 286 9.03 -8.76 9.37
CA ASN A 286 7.89 -8.17 8.66
C ASN A 286 7.20 -9.20 7.75
N PRO A 287 6.25 -9.99 8.29
CA PRO A 287 5.52 -10.99 7.51
C PRO A 287 4.42 -10.37 6.65
N TRP A 288 4.21 -9.04 6.70
CA TRP A 288 3.04 -8.37 6.13
C TRP A 288 3.24 -7.88 4.68
N VAL A 289 4.41 -8.13 4.09
CA VAL A 289 4.76 -7.75 2.71
C VAL A 289 5.21 -8.97 1.90
N GLY A 290 4.88 -8.98 0.61
CA GLY A 290 5.08 -10.17 -0.24
C GLY A 290 6.46 -10.27 -0.85
N GLU A 291 7.15 -9.15 -1.06
CA GLU A 291 8.38 -9.09 -1.85
C GLU A 291 9.54 -9.89 -1.23
N PRO A 292 9.86 -9.76 0.08
CA PRO A 292 10.89 -10.60 0.69
C PRO A 292 10.55 -12.09 0.61
N GLN A 293 9.27 -12.44 0.71
CA GLN A 293 8.78 -13.81 0.68
C GLN A 293 8.84 -14.41 -0.73
N MET A 294 8.54 -13.61 -1.75
CA MET A 294 8.67 -13.99 -3.14
C MET A 294 10.14 -14.22 -3.51
N VAL A 295 11.06 -13.32 -3.12
CA VAL A 295 12.50 -13.52 -3.37
C VAL A 295 12.99 -14.77 -2.65
N LEU A 296 12.53 -14.99 -1.41
CA LEU A 296 12.84 -16.20 -0.65
C LEU A 296 12.34 -17.47 -1.35
N ALA A 297 11.13 -17.44 -1.95
CA ALA A 297 10.62 -18.55 -2.75
C ALA A 297 11.53 -18.88 -3.94
N GLN A 298 12.08 -17.86 -4.61
CA GLN A 298 13.03 -18.06 -5.71
C GLN A 298 14.37 -18.65 -5.22
N LEU A 299 14.88 -18.23 -4.06
CA LEU A 299 16.07 -18.83 -3.45
C LEU A 299 15.82 -20.30 -3.09
N TYR A 300 14.69 -20.62 -2.46
CA TYR A 300 14.31 -21.99 -2.14
C TYR A 300 14.21 -22.88 -3.38
N LEU A 301 13.59 -22.40 -4.47
CA LEU A 301 13.55 -23.13 -5.75
C LEU A 301 14.95 -23.39 -6.29
N SER A 302 15.81 -22.37 -6.26
CA SER A 302 17.20 -22.47 -6.73
C SER A 302 18.03 -23.44 -5.88
N ALA A 303 17.67 -23.62 -4.62
CA ALA A 303 18.26 -24.59 -3.69
C ALA A 303 17.59 -25.98 -3.72
N GLY A 304 16.61 -26.22 -4.62
CA GLY A 304 15.89 -27.49 -4.69
C GLY A 304 14.88 -27.73 -3.55
N ARG A 305 14.55 -26.71 -2.76
CA ARG A 305 13.62 -26.76 -1.62
C ARG A 305 12.19 -26.44 -2.06
N ALA A 306 11.59 -27.31 -2.89
CA ALA A 306 10.30 -27.07 -3.54
C ALA A 306 9.15 -26.79 -2.55
N ASP A 307 9.02 -27.56 -1.47
CA ASP A 307 7.95 -27.38 -0.49
C ASP A 307 8.05 -26.04 0.24
N ASP A 308 9.27 -25.59 0.55
CA ASP A 308 9.51 -24.31 1.21
C ASP A 308 9.21 -23.15 0.26
N ALA A 309 9.60 -23.29 -1.01
CA ALA A 309 9.25 -22.32 -2.05
C ALA A 309 7.75 -22.18 -2.25
N ALA A 310 7.00 -23.30 -2.28
CA ALA A 310 5.55 -23.26 -2.43
C ALA A 310 4.88 -22.50 -1.27
N ARG A 311 5.33 -22.73 -0.02
CA ARG A 311 4.79 -22.01 1.15
C ARG A 311 5.14 -20.53 1.13
N ALA A 312 6.39 -20.18 0.79
CA ALA A 312 6.83 -18.80 0.67
C ALA A 312 6.08 -18.05 -0.45
N ALA A 313 5.92 -18.68 -1.62
CA ALA A 313 5.18 -18.09 -2.75
C ALA A 313 3.68 -17.92 -2.44
N ALA A 314 3.04 -18.91 -1.82
CA ALA A 314 1.64 -18.80 -1.40
C ALA A 314 1.43 -17.65 -0.40
N SER A 315 2.33 -17.52 0.58
CA SER A 315 2.29 -16.42 1.55
C SER A 315 2.60 -15.05 0.92
N ALA A 316 3.50 -14.99 -0.07
CA ALA A 316 3.70 -13.78 -0.85
C ALA A 316 2.43 -13.36 -1.61
N LEU A 317 1.74 -14.32 -2.25
CA LEU A 317 0.44 -14.06 -2.90
C LEU A 317 -0.61 -13.58 -1.90
N GLN A 318 -0.63 -14.11 -0.67
CA GLN A 318 -1.51 -13.62 0.40
C GLN A 318 -1.25 -12.14 0.68
N CYS A 319 0.02 -11.73 0.82
CA CYS A 319 0.38 -10.33 1.05
C CYS A 319 0.02 -9.43 -0.13
N PHE A 320 0.34 -9.82 -1.37
CA PHE A 320 0.00 -9.03 -2.55
C PHE A 320 -1.51 -8.88 -2.71
N SER A 321 -2.28 -9.94 -2.43
CA SER A 321 -3.75 -9.92 -2.47
C SER A 321 -4.34 -9.16 -1.28
N GLY A 322 -3.64 -9.07 -0.16
CA GLY A 322 -4.02 -8.23 0.98
C GLY A 322 -3.91 -6.75 0.66
N TRP A 323 -2.86 -6.34 -0.05
CA TRP A 323 -2.59 -4.92 -0.30
C TRP A 323 -3.21 -4.37 -1.57
N GLY A 324 -3.19 -5.12 -2.68
CA GLY A 324 -3.51 -4.56 -3.99
C GLY A 324 -2.51 -3.50 -4.47
N ASN A 325 -1.32 -3.44 -3.86
CA ASN A 325 -0.20 -2.56 -4.22
C ASN A 325 1.12 -3.22 -3.82
N ALA A 326 2.22 -2.81 -4.45
CA ALA A 326 3.58 -3.27 -4.14
C ALA A 326 4.17 -2.45 -2.99
N TRP A 327 4.86 -3.04 -2.04
CA TRP A 327 5.70 -2.31 -1.08
C TRP A 327 7.04 -1.90 -1.72
N ASP A 328 7.64 -2.77 -2.53
CA ASP A 328 8.80 -2.43 -3.36
C ASP A 328 8.36 -1.84 -4.70
N LYS A 329 8.60 -0.54 -4.87
CA LYS A 329 8.11 0.27 -6.00
C LYS A 329 8.92 0.10 -7.29
N ARG A 330 10.00 -0.67 -7.28
CA ARG A 330 10.82 -0.92 -8.48
C ARG A 330 10.07 -1.73 -9.54
N VAL A 331 9.11 -2.53 -9.09
CA VAL A 331 8.29 -3.40 -9.94
C VAL A 331 6.82 -3.18 -9.58
N GLN A 332 5.96 -3.23 -10.58
CA GLN A 332 4.53 -3.04 -10.40
C GLN A 332 3.87 -4.26 -9.77
N TRP A 333 2.77 -4.03 -9.04
CA TRP A 333 2.08 -5.06 -8.25
C TRP A 333 1.66 -6.29 -9.08
N ASP A 334 1.16 -6.08 -10.29
CA ASP A 334 0.76 -7.11 -11.24
C ASP A 334 1.95 -7.99 -11.66
N ALA A 335 3.11 -7.39 -11.90
CA ALA A 335 4.33 -8.12 -12.20
C ALA A 335 4.84 -8.93 -11.00
N TRP A 336 4.76 -8.38 -9.78
CA TRP A 336 5.04 -9.15 -8.56
C TRP A 336 4.13 -10.38 -8.43
N ILE A 337 2.82 -10.21 -8.66
CA ILE A 337 1.87 -11.33 -8.64
C ILE A 337 2.20 -12.35 -9.74
N ALA A 338 2.42 -11.90 -10.97
CA ALA A 338 2.69 -12.77 -12.10
C ALA A 338 3.92 -13.65 -11.84
N TRP A 339 5.02 -13.05 -11.39
CA TRP A 339 6.24 -13.78 -11.05
C TRP A 339 6.02 -14.74 -9.89
N THR A 340 5.33 -14.33 -8.84
CA THR A 340 5.04 -15.20 -7.68
C THR A 340 4.20 -16.41 -8.07
N ARG A 341 3.22 -16.25 -8.98
CA ARG A 341 2.42 -17.37 -9.50
C ARG A 341 3.29 -18.37 -10.29
N ILE A 342 4.26 -17.87 -11.06
CA ILE A 342 5.22 -18.72 -11.78
C ILE A 342 6.09 -19.51 -10.79
N LEU A 343 6.58 -18.87 -9.73
CA LEU A 343 7.34 -19.54 -8.68
C LEU A 343 6.49 -20.62 -7.99
N LEU A 344 5.25 -20.30 -7.62
CA LEU A 344 4.33 -21.26 -7.00
C LEU A 344 4.07 -22.48 -7.91
N GLN A 345 3.73 -22.23 -9.18
CA GLN A 345 3.53 -23.31 -10.15
C GLN A 345 4.79 -24.14 -10.35
N SER A 346 5.95 -23.50 -10.44
CA SER A 346 7.25 -24.20 -10.61
C SER A 346 7.58 -25.07 -9.41
N ALA A 347 7.31 -24.60 -8.19
CA ALA A 347 7.50 -25.34 -6.95
C ALA A 347 6.57 -26.57 -6.88
N GLN A 348 5.30 -26.41 -7.27
CA GLN A 348 4.32 -27.49 -7.25
C GLN A 348 4.55 -28.54 -8.35
N GLN A 349 5.04 -28.13 -9.52
CA GLN A 349 5.21 -29.00 -10.69
C GLN A 349 6.63 -29.50 -10.89
N GLY A 350 7.59 -29.05 -10.08
CA GLY A 350 9.01 -29.37 -10.26
C GLY A 350 9.57 -28.84 -11.58
N SER A 351 9.09 -27.69 -12.06
CA SER A 351 9.43 -27.16 -13.39
C SER A 351 10.45 -26.01 -13.36
N TRP A 352 11.14 -25.81 -12.23
CA TRP A 352 12.19 -24.81 -12.13
C TRP A 352 13.37 -25.18 -13.06
N PRO A 353 13.92 -24.23 -13.83
CA PRO A 353 14.89 -24.56 -14.86
C PRO A 353 16.26 -24.87 -14.25
N GLU A 354 16.91 -25.92 -14.75
CA GLU A 354 18.28 -26.29 -14.36
C GLU A 354 19.34 -25.33 -14.89
N ARG A 355 18.99 -24.52 -15.90
CA ARG A 355 19.91 -23.58 -16.56
C ARG A 355 19.39 -22.15 -16.48
N LEU A 356 20.26 -21.22 -16.11
CA LEU A 356 19.92 -19.81 -15.94
C LEU A 356 19.36 -19.16 -17.22
N ASP A 357 19.85 -19.54 -18.41
CA ASP A 357 19.34 -19.00 -19.69
C ASP A 357 17.88 -19.38 -19.97
N LYS A 358 17.33 -20.37 -19.27
CA LYS A 358 15.93 -20.80 -19.41
C LYS A 358 14.97 -19.99 -18.56
N LEU A 359 15.46 -19.10 -17.69
CA LEU A 359 14.61 -18.17 -16.91
C LEU A 359 13.67 -17.36 -17.82
N ASN A 360 14.15 -16.95 -19.00
CA ASN A 360 13.36 -16.20 -19.99
C ASN A 360 12.20 -16.98 -20.61
N ASN A 361 12.11 -18.29 -20.40
CA ASN A 361 11.03 -19.15 -20.93
C ASN A 361 9.98 -19.50 -19.87
N LEU A 362 10.11 -18.96 -18.65
CA LEU A 362 9.14 -19.21 -17.60
C LEU A 362 7.85 -18.45 -17.87
N ALA A 363 6.75 -19.21 -17.84
CA ALA A 363 5.40 -18.70 -18.01
C ALA A 363 4.43 -19.61 -17.25
N LEU A 364 3.25 -19.08 -16.93
CA LEU A 364 2.16 -19.88 -16.39
C LEU A 364 1.66 -20.87 -17.45
N LYS A 365 1.57 -22.14 -17.06
CA LYS A 365 0.96 -23.22 -17.82
C LYS A 365 -0.50 -23.38 -17.38
N GLY A 366 -1.39 -23.59 -18.36
CA GLY A 366 -2.82 -23.84 -18.15
C GLY A 366 -3.14 -25.25 -17.70
#